data_AF-A0A1R3S1X8-F1
#
_entry.id   AF-A0A1R3S1X8-F1
#
_cell.length_a   1.000
_cell.length_b   1.000
_cell.length_c   1.000
_cell.angle_alpha   90.00
_cell.angle_beta   90.00
_cell.angle_gamma   90.00
#
_symmetry.space_group_name_H-M   'P 1'
#
loop_
_entity.id
_entity.type
_entity.pdbx_description
1 polymer ?
#
loop_
_entity_poly.entity_id
_entity_poly.type
_entity_poly.pdbx_seq_one_letter_code
_entity_poly.pdbx_strand_id
1 'polypeptide(L)'
;MDVPTKPKYTILVINPNTSSHMTNALIPILDNLGHGGIQFDYFTAPASESVKVHDGSYVEGLPSIDSGEDSVKSARYCMPFIEPLVTEYDGFIVACFSAHPLVGMLKEKVRSIEEAESSGVPSELKVKKKYV
;
A
#
# COMPACT_ATOMS: atom_id res chain seq x y z
N MET A 1 -5.70 24.35 26.11
CA MET A 1 -4.80 23.22 25.81
C MET A 1 -5.63 22.25 25.01
N ASP A 2 -5.36 22.14 23.71
CA ASP A 2 -6.12 21.28 22.81
C ASP A 2 -5.70 19.83 23.07
N VAL A 3 -6.66 18.93 23.32
CA VAL A 3 -6.36 17.51 23.54
C VAL A 3 -5.98 16.94 22.17
N PRO A 4 -4.82 16.27 22.00
CA PRO A 4 -4.46 15.66 20.72
C PRO A 4 -5.56 14.66 20.33
N THR A 5 -6.35 15.02 19.33
CA THR A 5 -7.36 14.11 18.79
C THR A 5 -6.63 13.01 18.04
N LYS A 6 -6.85 11.76 18.46
CA LYS A 6 -6.29 10.59 17.77
C LYS A 6 -6.62 10.70 16.27
N PRO A 7 -5.67 10.41 15.35
CA PRO A 7 -5.96 10.43 13.93
C PRO A 7 -7.17 9.54 13.64
N LYS A 8 -8.08 10.07 12.82
CA LYS A 8 -9.34 9.42 12.45
C LYS A 8 -9.12 8.31 11.44
N TYR A 9 -8.09 8.45 10.59
CA TYR A 9 -7.70 7.46 9.59
C TYR A 9 -6.17 7.40 9.46
N THR A 10 -5.68 6.23 9.06
CA THR A 10 -4.27 5.94 8.78
C THR A 10 -4.10 5.53 7.32
N ILE A 11 -3.15 6.12 6.61
CA ILE A 11 -2.88 5.82 5.20
C ILE A 11 -1.41 5.46 5.03
N LEU A 12 -1.14 4.31 4.40
CA LEU A 12 0.22 3.93 4.02
C LEU A 12 0.55 4.44 2.62
N VAL A 13 1.56 5.31 2.52
CA VAL A 13 2.12 5.81 1.27
C VAL A 13 3.27 4.90 0.85
N ILE A 14 3.05 4.16 -0.23
CA ILE A 14 3.95 3.12 -0.73
C ILE A 14 4.72 3.69 -1.91
N ASN A 15 6.03 3.90 -1.74
CA ASN A 15 6.96 4.03 -2.86
C ASN A 15 7.42 2.62 -3.29
N PRO A 16 7.04 2.16 -4.49
CA PRO A 16 7.33 0.79 -4.91
C PRO A 16 8.74 0.59 -5.46
N ASN A 17 9.57 1.64 -5.53
CA ASN A 17 11.01 1.52 -5.80
C ASN A 17 11.83 1.59 -4.51
N THR A 18 13.12 1.24 -4.60
CA THR A 18 14.02 1.16 -3.43
C THR A 18 14.67 2.49 -3.06
N SER A 19 14.44 3.54 -3.85
CA SER A 19 15.00 4.87 -3.61
C SER A 19 14.16 5.65 -2.60
N SER A 20 14.73 5.94 -1.43
CA SER A 20 14.06 6.76 -0.41
C SER A 20 13.91 8.23 -0.80
N HIS A 21 14.62 8.70 -1.84
CA HIS A 21 14.53 10.09 -2.32
C HIS A 21 13.10 10.46 -2.71
N MET A 22 12.38 9.56 -3.39
CA MET A 22 10.99 9.79 -3.80
C MET A 22 10.06 9.88 -2.59
N THR A 23 10.24 8.98 -1.62
CA THR A 23 9.46 8.99 -0.37
C THR A 23 9.70 10.29 0.40
N ASN A 24 10.95 10.68 0.59
CA ASN A 24 11.31 11.90 1.32
C ASN A 24 10.78 13.18 0.66
N ALA A 25 10.67 13.20 -0.67
CA ALA A 25 10.10 14.33 -1.40
C ALA A 25 8.57 14.47 -1.21
N LEU A 26 7.87 13.37 -0.91
CA LEU A 26 6.41 13.36 -0.71
C LEU A 26 6.00 13.80 0.70
N ILE A 27 6.85 13.56 1.71
CA ILE A 27 6.59 13.93 3.12
C ILE A 27 6.16 15.39 3.24
N PRO A 28 6.95 16.40 2.81
CA PRO A 28 6.56 17.79 2.98
C PRO A 28 5.33 18.17 2.14
N ILE A 29 5.03 17.45 1.05
CA ILE A 29 3.85 17.73 0.22
C ILE A 29 2.58 17.31 0.96
N LEU A 30 2.59 16.14 1.60
CA LEU A 30 1.47 15.64 2.39
C LEU A 30 1.32 16.42 3.70
N ASP A 31 2.41 16.70 4.42
CA ASP A 31 2.34 17.50 5.65
C ASP A 31 1.68 18.88 5.40
N ASN A 32 1.97 19.50 4.26
CA ASN A 32 1.43 20.80 3.90
C ASN A 32 -0.02 20.78 3.37
N LEU A 33 -0.59 19.62 3.03
CA LEU A 33 -1.96 19.57 2.51
C LEU A 33 -3.02 19.81 3.60
N GLY A 34 -2.64 19.78 4.89
CA GLY A 34 -3.54 20.10 6.00
C GLY A 34 -4.63 19.05 6.21
N HIS A 35 -4.26 17.77 6.18
CA HIS A 35 -5.16 16.63 6.30
C HIS A 35 -5.67 16.44 7.74
N GLY A 36 -6.64 17.26 8.16
CA GLY A 36 -7.22 17.17 9.51
C GLY A 36 -7.70 15.76 9.85
N GLY A 37 -6.99 15.08 10.74
CA GLY A 37 -7.34 13.74 11.24
C GLY A 37 -6.87 12.57 10.37
N ILE A 38 -5.90 12.74 9.47
CA ILE A 38 -5.25 11.63 8.75
C ILE A 38 -3.79 11.53 9.19
N GLN A 39 -3.33 10.34 9.56
CA GLN A 39 -1.92 10.02 9.74
C GLN A 39 -1.41 9.33 8.46
N PHE A 40 -0.27 9.78 7.95
CA PHE A 40 0.45 9.13 6.86
C PHE A 40 1.66 8.41 7.42
N ASP A 41 1.79 7.14 7.08
CA ASP A 41 3.01 6.38 7.24
C ASP A 41 3.59 6.08 5.86
N TYR A 42 4.89 5.79 5.82
CA TYR A 42 5.64 5.72 4.57
C TYR A 42 6.35 4.39 4.45
N PHE A 43 6.25 3.79 3.27
CA PHE A 43 6.98 2.59 2.89
C PHE A 43 7.84 2.90 1.67
N THR A 44 9.08 2.44 1.71
CA THR A 44 9.98 2.35 0.55
C THR A 44 10.35 0.89 0.37
N ALA A 45 10.34 0.39 -0.86
CA ALA A 45 10.72 -1.00 -1.11
C ALA A 45 12.14 -1.27 -0.56
N PRO A 46 12.37 -2.35 0.20
CA PRO A 46 13.71 -2.62 0.75
C PRO A 46 14.74 -2.81 -0.35
N ALA A 47 15.95 -2.27 -0.19
CA ALA A 47 17.02 -2.35 -1.21
C ALA A 47 17.89 -3.60 -1.09
N SER A 48 17.92 -4.25 0.07
CA SER A 48 18.91 -5.29 0.43
C SER A 48 18.35 -6.70 0.47
N GLU A 49 17.09 -6.88 0.11
CA GLU A 49 16.39 -8.16 0.26
C GLU A 49 15.99 -8.70 -1.11
N SER A 50 16.27 -9.98 -1.37
CA SER A 50 15.65 -10.70 -2.47
C SER A 50 14.44 -11.45 -1.93
N VAL A 51 13.29 -11.30 -2.55
CA VAL A 51 12.06 -11.95 -2.09
C VAL A 51 11.78 -13.18 -2.93
N LYS A 52 11.53 -14.31 -2.26
CA LYS A 52 11.06 -15.51 -2.92
C LYS A 52 9.58 -15.35 -3.24
N VAL A 53 9.23 -15.37 -4.52
CA VAL A 53 7.84 -15.29 -5.01
C VAL A 53 7.25 -16.69 -5.20
N HIS A 54 5.93 -16.76 -5.43
CA HIS A 54 5.13 -17.99 -5.35
C HIS A 54 5.57 -19.08 -6.35
N ASP A 55 6.19 -18.72 -7.47
CA ASP A 55 6.72 -19.66 -8.46
C ASP A 55 8.08 -20.27 -8.06
N GLY A 56 8.61 -19.90 -6.89
CA GLY A 56 9.90 -20.34 -6.37
C GLY A 56 11.09 -19.52 -6.85
N SER A 57 10.88 -18.55 -7.74
CA SER A 57 11.92 -17.61 -8.18
C SER A 57 12.17 -16.51 -7.14
N TYR A 58 13.29 -15.80 -7.31
CA TYR A 58 13.65 -14.65 -6.50
C TYR A 58 13.49 -13.37 -7.33
N VAL A 59 12.90 -12.35 -6.72
CA VAL A 59 12.77 -11.00 -7.28
C VAL A 59 13.50 -10.03 -6.37
N GLU A 60 14.21 -9.07 -6.98
CA GLU A 60 14.90 -8.00 -6.28
C GLU A 60 14.14 -6.68 -6.44
N GLY A 61 14.35 -5.78 -5.48
CA GLY A 61 13.82 -4.42 -5.55
C GLY A 61 14.52 -3.61 -6.65
N LEU A 62 13.76 -2.73 -7.29
CA LEU A 62 14.27 -1.86 -8.34
C LEU A 62 14.50 -0.44 -7.81
N PRO A 63 15.65 0.20 -8.08
CA PRO A 63 15.90 1.58 -7.65
C PRO A 63 15.04 2.61 -8.39
N SER A 64 14.62 2.30 -9.62
CA SER A 64 13.70 3.08 -10.44
C SER A 64 12.72 2.15 -11.18
N ILE A 65 11.60 2.70 -11.62
CA ILE A 65 10.58 1.97 -12.40
C ILE A 65 10.35 2.77 -13.68
N ASP A 66 10.92 2.28 -14.78
CA ASP A 66 10.99 3.03 -16.03
C ASP A 66 10.20 2.36 -17.17
N SER A 67 9.57 1.22 -16.88
CA SER A 67 8.79 0.43 -17.84
C SER A 67 7.59 -0.27 -17.18
N GLY A 68 6.69 -0.81 -18.03
CA GLY A 68 5.58 -1.64 -17.58
C GLY A 68 6.07 -2.94 -16.93
N GLU A 69 7.11 -3.56 -17.50
CA GLU A 69 7.76 -4.74 -16.97
C GLU A 69 8.36 -4.49 -15.58
N ASP A 70 8.99 -3.33 -15.37
CA ASP A 70 9.53 -2.93 -14.06
C ASP A 70 8.42 -2.78 -13.03
N SER A 71 7.28 -2.21 -13.42
CA SER A 71 6.12 -2.07 -12.51
C SER A 71 5.56 -3.43 -12.07
N VAL A 72 5.58 -4.43 -12.95
CA VAL A 72 5.16 -5.80 -12.61
C VAL A 72 6.16 -6.45 -11.65
N LYS A 73 7.47 -6.32 -11.92
CA LYS A 73 8.53 -6.84 -11.03
C LYS A 73 8.46 -6.18 -9.66
N SER A 74 8.38 -4.86 -9.61
CA SER A 74 8.26 -4.08 -8.38
C SER A 74 7.00 -4.44 -7.60
N ALA A 75 5.84 -4.61 -8.25
CA ALA A 75 4.61 -5.02 -7.58
C ALA A 75 4.74 -6.40 -6.91
N ARG A 76 5.33 -7.37 -7.62
CA ARG A 76 5.61 -8.71 -7.07
C ARG A 76 6.61 -8.67 -5.91
N TYR A 77 7.62 -7.80 -6.01
CA TYR A 77 8.62 -7.61 -4.98
C TYR A 77 8.03 -6.98 -3.70
N CYS A 78 7.19 -5.96 -3.85
CA CYS A 78 6.62 -5.23 -2.71
C CYS A 78 5.54 -6.04 -1.98
N MET A 79 4.73 -6.83 -2.70
CA MET A 79 3.53 -7.45 -2.13
C MET A 79 3.80 -8.25 -0.84
N PRO A 80 4.85 -9.09 -0.72
CA PRO A 80 5.09 -9.87 0.50
C PRO A 80 5.39 -9.02 1.74
N PHE A 81 5.89 -7.80 1.57
CA PHE A 81 6.11 -6.85 2.66
C PHE A 81 4.84 -6.08 3.04
N ILE A 82 4.01 -5.78 2.04
CA ILE A 82 2.78 -4.98 2.23
C ILE A 82 1.60 -5.84 2.68
N GLU A 83 1.53 -7.10 2.24
CA GLU A 83 0.42 -8.01 2.53
C GLU A 83 0.10 -8.12 4.04
N PRO A 84 1.08 -8.24 4.96
CA PRO A 84 0.82 -8.25 6.40
C PRO A 84 0.29 -6.92 6.95
N LEU A 85 0.51 -5.81 6.24
CA LEU A 85 0.10 -4.47 6.65
C LEU A 85 -1.31 -4.10 6.17
N VAL A 86 -1.93 -4.93 5.32
CA VAL A 86 -3.22 -4.59 4.69
C VAL A 86 -4.35 -4.38 5.72
N THR A 87 -4.28 -5.05 6.88
CA THR A 87 -5.27 -4.92 7.97
C THR A 87 -4.96 -3.77 8.93
N GLU A 88 -3.77 -3.18 8.86
CA GLU A 88 -3.29 -2.19 9.83
C GLU A 88 -3.59 -0.75 9.42
N TYR A 89 -3.96 -0.52 8.16
CA TYR A 89 -4.21 0.80 7.59
C TYR A 89 -5.61 0.92 7.00
N ASP A 90 -6.19 2.11 7.09
CA ASP A 90 -7.50 2.43 6.52
C ASP A 90 -7.44 2.67 5.00
N GLY A 91 -6.25 2.93 4.46
CA GLY A 91 -6.05 3.20 3.05
C GLY A 91 -4.59 3.11 2.60
N PHE A 92 -4.41 3.06 1.28
CA PHE A 92 -3.11 2.91 0.64
C PHE A 92 -2.96 3.88 -0.52
N ILE A 93 -1.79 4.48 -0.66
CA ILE A 93 -1.40 5.28 -1.83
C ILE A 93 -0.18 4.64 -2.46
N VAL A 94 -0.29 4.12 -3.68
CA VAL A 94 0.88 3.65 -4.45
C VAL A 94 1.46 4.84 -5.20
N ALA A 95 2.57 5.37 -4.70
CA ALA A 95 3.24 6.57 -5.19
C ALA A 95 4.13 6.28 -6.41
N CYS A 96 3.51 5.84 -7.50
CA CYS A 96 4.14 5.67 -8.80
C CYS A 96 3.36 6.47 -9.84
N PHE A 97 4.07 7.14 -10.76
CA PHE A 97 3.43 7.96 -11.81
C PHE A 97 2.59 7.12 -12.78
N SER A 98 3.08 5.93 -13.14
CA SER A 98 2.41 5.00 -14.05
C SER A 98 1.34 4.16 -13.35
N ALA A 99 0.40 3.60 -14.12
CA ALA A 99 -0.58 2.63 -13.62
C ALA A 99 0.13 1.38 -13.06
N HIS A 100 0.28 1.33 -11.74
CA HIS A 100 1.09 0.32 -11.08
C HIS A 100 0.24 -0.91 -10.69
N PRO A 101 0.60 -2.14 -11.10
CA PRO A 101 -0.18 -3.35 -10.83
C PRO A 101 -0.47 -3.60 -9.34
N LEU A 102 0.40 -3.11 -8.45
CA LEU A 102 0.23 -3.20 -6.99
C LEU A 102 -1.12 -2.66 -6.51
N VAL A 103 -1.68 -1.64 -7.16
CA VAL A 103 -3.02 -1.10 -6.81
C VAL A 103 -4.09 -2.18 -6.95
N GLY A 104 -4.08 -2.92 -8.06
CA GLY A 104 -5.02 -4.01 -8.31
C GLY A 104 -4.84 -5.14 -7.30
N MET A 105 -3.59 -5.51 -7.02
CA MET A 105 -3.24 -6.56 -6.05
C MET A 105 -3.74 -6.22 -4.64
N LEU A 106 -3.57 -4.97 -4.18
CA LEU A 106 -4.08 -4.50 -2.89
C LEU A 106 -5.60 -4.52 -2.85
N LYS A 107 -6.28 -4.07 -3.92
CA LYS A 107 -7.74 -4.09 -4.01
C LYS A 107 -8.30 -5.51 -3.92
N GLU A 108 -7.66 -6.48 -4.59
CA GLU A 108 -8.02 -7.88 -4.48
C GLU A 108 -7.78 -8.44 -3.08
N LYS A 109 -6.65 -8.11 -2.46
CA LYS A 109 -6.33 -8.56 -1.10
C LYS A 109 -7.33 -8.03 -0.07
N VAL A 110 -7.64 -6.73 -0.10
CA VAL A 110 -8.66 -6.11 0.77
C VAL A 110 -10.01 -6.81 0.57
N ARG A 111 -10.45 -6.98 -0.68
CA ARG A 111 -11.71 -7.69 -0.97
C ARG A 111 -11.72 -9.10 -0.40
N SER A 112 -10.62 -9.85 -0.53
CA SER A 112 -10.53 -11.22 -0.03
C SER A 112 -10.65 -11.30 1.50
N ILE A 113 -10.08 -10.33 2.22
CA ILE A 113 -10.18 -10.24 3.69
C ILE A 113 -11.62 -9.93 4.08
N GLU A 114 -12.24 -8.92 3.47
CA GLU A 114 -13.63 -8.57 3.76
C GLU A 114 -14.61 -9.70 3.46
N GLU A 115 -14.40 -10.43 2.37
CA GLU A 115 -15.22 -11.60 2.00
C GLU A 115 -15.07 -12.72 3.05
N ALA A 116 -13.84 -12.96 3.54
CA ALA A 116 -13.58 -13.93 4.59
C ALA A 116 -14.25 -13.55 5.92
N GLU A 117 -14.17 -12.28 6.35
CA GLU A 117 -14.86 -11.77 7.54
C GLU A 117 -16.39 -11.84 7.41
N SER A 118 -16.89 -11.58 6.20
CA SER A 118 -18.30 -11.56 5.89
C SER A 118 -18.92 -12.97 5.73
N SER A 119 -18.11 -14.02 5.61
CA SER A 119 -18.58 -15.40 5.41
C SER A 119 -19.33 -15.98 6.62
N GLY A 120 -19.21 -15.35 7.80
CA GLY A 120 -20.02 -15.65 8.99
C GLY A 120 -21.25 -14.76 9.19
N VAL A 121 -21.52 -13.80 8.31
CA VAL A 121 -22.56 -12.78 8.47
C VAL A 121 -23.72 -13.03 7.50
N PRO A 122 -25.00 -13.03 7.96
CA PRO A 122 -26.16 -13.16 7.09
C PRO A 122 -26.13 -12.14 5.93
N SER A 123 -26.52 -12.59 4.73
CA SER A 123 -26.43 -11.80 3.49
C SER A 123 -27.12 -10.43 3.55
N GLU A 124 -28.13 -10.27 4.41
CA GLU A 124 -28.91 -9.05 4.61
C GLU A 124 -28.14 -7.96 5.39
N LEU A 125 -27.07 -8.33 6.10
CA LEU A 125 -26.23 -7.41 6.89
C LEU A 125 -24.90 -7.07 6.20
N LYS A 126 -24.63 -7.62 5.00
CA LYS A 126 -23.39 -7.37 4.26
C LYS A 126 -23.38 -5.98 3.64
N VAL A 127 -22.67 -5.04 4.25
CA VAL A 127 -22.37 -3.74 3.62
C VAL A 127 -21.25 -3.92 2.60
N LYS A 128 -21.54 -3.72 1.31
CA LYS A 128 -20.51 -3.68 0.26
C LYS A 128 -19.81 -2.32 0.28
N LYS A 129 -18.58 -2.28 0.77
CA LYS A 129 -17.72 -1.10 0.57
C LYS A 129 -17.28 -1.04 -0.90
N LYS A 130 -17.53 0.09 -1.56
CA LYS A 130 -17.02 0.35 -2.91
C LYS A 130 -15.69 1.09 -2.79
N TYR A 131 -14.61 0.41 -3.09
CA TYR A 131 -13.30 1.02 -3.28
C TYR A 131 -13.24 1.59 -4.71
N VAL A 132 -13.00 2.90 -4.82
CA VAL A 132 -12.77 3.59 -6.10
C VAL A 132 -11.39 3.18 -6.60
#